data_AF-A0A7W6JQJ5-F1
#
_entry.id   AF-A0A7W6JQJ5-F1
#
_cell.length_a   1.000
_cell.length_b   1.000
_cell.length_c   1.000
_cell.angle_alpha   90.00
_cell.angle_beta   90.00
_cell.angle_gamma   90.00
#
_symmetry.space_group_name_H-M   'P 1'
#
loop_
_entity.id
_entity.type
_entity.pdbx_description
1 polymer ?
#
loop_
_entity_poly.entity_id
_entity_poly.type
_entity_poly.pdbx_seq_one_letter_code
_entity_poly.pdbx_strand_id
1 'polypeptide(L)'
;MKIVLKALIVAGALLGTAVPALAQEVLVSTQRRGGDAGYYGGIVATSRPVVALKRMADYAVITVRVSGDTRDMTTRRNDLKATIRNMIAAAAKGGFELATGDYVLEPLTLANYEALPFNGDGRPDTDQTYFLVKLKLAPGMTLKLARDRMDAFIKAVPTAGRSVVRNHEGLTLSVVNPDQYRGQIIELIAADAAMAAGKFAGGSGVDVSGLDRPVEWARAEETNVFLYLPASYVIRKR
;
A
#
# COMPACT_ATOMS: atom_id res chain seq x y z
N MET A 1 50.89 -29.28 -44.27
CA MET A 1 51.59 -28.34 -43.36
C MET A 1 50.76 -27.07 -43.25
N LYS A 2 50.55 -26.58 -42.02
CA LYS A 2 49.79 -25.38 -41.59
C LYS A 2 48.30 -25.57 -41.27
N ILE A 3 48.12 -25.91 -39.99
CA ILE A 3 46.94 -25.78 -39.13
C ILE A 3 46.57 -24.29 -39.01
N VAL A 4 45.28 -23.94 -39.14
CA VAL A 4 44.69 -22.80 -38.38
C VAL A 4 43.25 -23.13 -38.01
N LEU A 5 43.07 -23.43 -36.73
CA LEU A 5 41.83 -23.59 -35.99
C LEU A 5 41.18 -22.21 -35.80
N LYS A 6 39.94 -22.00 -36.25
CA LYS A 6 39.13 -20.83 -35.85
C LYS A 6 37.96 -21.32 -35.00
N ALA A 7 38.08 -21.06 -33.71
CA ALA A 7 37.05 -21.27 -32.71
C ALA A 7 35.85 -20.35 -33.00
N LEU A 8 34.66 -20.95 -33.14
CA LEU A 8 33.40 -20.22 -33.19
C LEU A 8 32.82 -20.23 -31.77
N ILE A 9 32.85 -19.07 -31.11
CA ILE A 9 32.22 -18.84 -29.81
C ILE A 9 30.71 -18.75 -30.06
N VAL A 10 29.96 -19.72 -29.56
CA VAL A 10 28.49 -19.67 -29.50
C VAL A 10 28.11 -18.74 -28.35
N ALA A 11 27.66 -17.53 -28.69
CA ALA A 11 27.06 -16.60 -27.74
C ALA A 11 25.67 -17.12 -27.35
N GLY A 12 25.55 -17.65 -26.13
CA GLY A 12 24.27 -18.02 -25.53
C GLY A 12 23.44 -16.78 -25.23
N ALA A 13 22.30 -16.66 -25.91
CA ALA A 13 21.27 -15.68 -25.60
C ALA A 13 20.63 -16.02 -24.25
N LEU A 14 21.00 -15.28 -23.20
CA LEU A 14 20.25 -15.24 -21.94
C LEU A 14 18.96 -14.45 -22.20
N LEU A 15 17.87 -15.19 -22.41
CA LEU A 15 16.50 -14.68 -22.30
C LEU A 15 16.29 -14.22 -20.85
N GLY A 16 16.44 -12.92 -20.62
CA GLY A 16 16.05 -12.29 -19.37
C GLY A 16 14.55 -12.37 -19.20
N THR A 17 14.09 -13.32 -18.39
CA THR A 17 12.74 -13.27 -17.81
C THR A 17 12.72 -12.08 -16.86
N ALA A 18 12.09 -10.98 -17.28
CA ALA A 18 11.77 -9.87 -16.41
C ALA A 18 10.84 -10.38 -15.29
N VAL A 19 11.43 -10.65 -14.13
CA VAL A 19 10.66 -10.86 -12.90
C VAL A 19 9.98 -9.53 -12.60
N PRO A 20 8.65 -9.48 -12.45
CA PRO A 20 7.98 -8.25 -12.10
C PRO A 20 8.54 -7.77 -10.76
N ALA A 21 9.08 -6.56 -10.74
CA ALA A 21 9.48 -5.91 -9.51
C ALA A 21 8.29 -5.92 -8.54
N LEU A 22 8.53 -6.37 -7.31
CA LEU A 22 7.53 -6.32 -6.24
C LEU A 22 7.12 -4.87 -6.08
N ALA A 23 5.95 -4.52 -6.61
CA ALA A 23 5.41 -3.18 -6.53
C ALA A 23 5.11 -2.89 -5.06
N GLN A 24 5.86 -1.95 -4.48
CA GLN A 24 5.66 -1.55 -3.09
C GLN A 24 4.29 -0.90 -2.94
N GLU A 25 3.46 -1.42 -2.03
CA GLU A 25 2.11 -0.94 -1.76
C GLU A 25 2.06 -0.25 -0.39
N VAL A 26 1.24 0.80 -0.31
CA VAL A 26 1.24 1.72 0.82
C VAL A 26 -0.17 1.91 1.39
N LEU A 27 -0.33 1.73 2.70
CA LEU A 27 -1.58 1.98 3.41
C LEU A 27 -1.78 3.47 3.74
N VAL A 28 -2.94 4.00 3.40
CA VAL A 28 -3.36 5.40 3.59
C VAL A 28 -4.33 5.50 4.77
N SER A 29 -3.85 5.21 5.98
CA SER A 29 -4.64 5.49 7.18
C SER A 29 -4.72 7.01 7.41
N THR A 30 -5.76 7.46 8.12
CA THR A 30 -5.99 8.88 8.41
C THR A 30 -4.71 9.57 8.84
N GLN A 31 -4.38 10.67 8.16
CA GLN A 31 -3.23 11.54 8.37
C GLN A 31 -2.86 11.59 9.86
N ARG A 32 -1.57 11.43 10.22
CA ARG A 32 -1.09 11.76 11.56
C ARG A 32 -1.64 13.14 11.91
N ARG A 33 -2.67 13.19 12.74
CA ARG A 33 -2.97 14.38 13.53
C ARG A 33 -1.85 14.42 14.56
N GLY A 34 -0.69 14.92 14.14
CA GLY A 34 0.36 15.33 15.05
C GLY A 34 -0.15 16.52 15.84
N GLY A 35 -1.02 16.26 16.82
CA GLY A 35 -0.83 16.92 18.10
C GLY A 35 0.54 16.46 18.59
N ASP A 36 1.44 17.42 18.79
CA ASP A 36 2.86 17.24 19.09
C ASP A 36 3.79 16.89 17.91
N ALA A 37 3.59 17.52 16.74
CA ALA A 37 4.66 17.63 15.74
C ALA A 37 5.63 18.77 16.12
N GLY A 38 6.49 18.48 17.09
CA GLY A 38 7.70 19.25 17.35
C GLY A 38 8.54 19.38 16.07
N TYR A 39 9.15 20.55 15.95
CA TYR A 39 10.08 20.96 14.91
C TYR A 39 11.08 19.83 14.55
N TYR A 40 10.88 19.17 13.41
CA TYR A 40 11.93 18.43 12.72
C TYR A 40 11.98 18.91 11.27
N GLY A 41 12.98 19.75 10.95
CA GLY A 41 13.32 20.09 9.57
C GLY A 41 12.47 21.16 8.86
N GLY A 42 11.68 21.99 9.57
CA GLY A 42 11.06 23.19 8.98
C GLY A 42 9.84 22.96 8.09
N ILE A 43 9.23 21.79 8.11
CA ILE A 43 8.00 21.49 7.35
C ILE A 43 6.84 21.37 8.34
N VAL A 44 5.95 22.37 8.31
CA VAL A 44 4.77 22.41 9.17
C VAL A 44 3.73 21.41 8.67
N ALA A 45 3.16 20.61 9.58
CA ALA A 45 2.11 19.62 9.31
C ALA A 45 0.77 20.20 8.79
N THR A 46 0.68 21.52 8.60
CA THR A 46 -0.45 22.21 7.95
C THR A 46 -0.22 22.50 6.46
N SER A 47 0.97 22.21 5.92
CA SER A 47 1.26 22.33 4.49
C SER A 47 0.70 21.12 3.75
N ARG A 48 -0.61 21.10 3.46
CA ARG A 48 -1.06 20.39 2.26
C ARG A 48 -0.37 21.08 1.09
N PRO A 49 0.52 20.42 0.33
CA PRO A 49 1.08 21.07 -0.83
C PRO A 49 -0.07 21.51 -1.75
N VAL A 50 0.02 22.74 -2.24
CA VAL A 50 -1.00 23.35 -3.12
C VAL A 50 -1.18 22.51 -4.39
N VAL A 51 -0.11 21.81 -4.80
CA VAL A 51 -0.07 20.94 -5.96
C VAL A 51 -0.07 19.48 -5.53
N ALA A 52 -1.13 18.77 -5.87
CA ALA A 52 -1.25 17.33 -5.66
C ALA A 52 -2.02 16.66 -6.81
N LEU A 53 -1.63 15.43 -7.13
CA LEU A 53 -2.36 14.57 -8.04
C LEU A 53 -3.49 13.89 -7.28
N LYS A 54 -4.74 14.23 -7.60
CA LYS A 54 -5.92 13.53 -7.08
C LYS A 54 -6.21 12.30 -7.95
N ARG A 55 -6.33 11.14 -7.32
CA ARG A 55 -6.72 9.90 -8.00
C ARG A 55 -7.53 8.99 -7.09
N MET A 56 -8.24 8.04 -7.67
CA MET A 56 -8.84 6.94 -6.93
C MET A 56 -7.72 6.03 -6.39
N ALA A 57 -7.86 5.58 -5.13
CA ALA A 57 -7.03 4.54 -4.58
C ALA A 57 -7.23 3.22 -5.32
N ASP A 58 -6.22 2.35 -5.29
CA ASP A 58 -6.26 1.06 -5.96
C ASP A 58 -7.08 0.04 -5.16
N TYR A 59 -6.99 0.12 -3.83
CA TYR A 59 -7.66 -0.80 -2.90
C TYR A 59 -8.30 -0.07 -1.72
N ALA A 60 -9.41 -0.64 -1.23
CA ALA A 60 -9.86 -0.49 0.14
C ALA A 60 -9.28 -1.63 0.97
N VAL A 61 -8.77 -1.31 2.16
CA VAL A 61 -8.05 -2.27 3.00
C VAL A 61 -8.61 -2.24 4.41
N ILE A 62 -8.69 -3.40 5.04
CA ILE A 62 -8.96 -3.54 6.48
C ILE A 62 -7.95 -4.52 7.08
N THR A 63 -7.59 -4.26 8.33
CA THR A 63 -6.87 -5.23 9.14
C THR A 63 -7.88 -6.20 9.74
N VAL A 64 -7.71 -7.49 9.47
CA VAL A 64 -8.52 -8.55 10.09
C VAL A 64 -7.74 -9.22 11.19
N ARG A 65 -8.46 -9.58 12.25
CA ARG A 65 -7.97 -10.40 13.34
C ARG A 65 -8.63 -11.77 13.27
N VAL A 66 -7.80 -12.81 13.24
CA VAL A 66 -8.25 -14.19 13.44
C VAL A 66 -7.80 -14.63 14.81
N SER A 67 -8.75 -14.97 15.68
CA SER A 67 -8.49 -15.34 17.09
C SER A 67 -9.19 -16.63 17.45
N GLY A 68 -8.65 -17.40 18.39
CA GLY A 68 -9.24 -18.64 18.86
C GLY A 68 -8.90 -18.89 20.31
N ASP A 69 -9.80 -19.56 21.03
CA ASP A 69 -9.71 -19.80 22.47
C ASP A 69 -9.83 -21.28 22.85
N THR A 70 -9.50 -22.18 21.91
CA THR A 70 -9.39 -23.62 22.17
C THR A 70 -8.30 -23.88 23.22
N ARG A 71 -8.61 -24.67 24.26
CA ARG A 71 -7.67 -24.93 25.39
C ARG A 71 -6.34 -25.51 24.94
N ASP A 72 -6.37 -26.56 24.14
CA ASP A 72 -5.16 -27.19 23.61
C ASP A 72 -4.49 -26.29 22.56
N MET A 73 -3.24 -25.91 22.79
CA MET A 73 -2.50 -24.97 21.95
C MET A 73 -2.32 -25.48 20.51
N THR A 74 -2.01 -26.77 20.34
CA THR A 74 -1.78 -27.35 19.02
C THR A 74 -3.07 -27.33 18.20
N THR A 75 -4.17 -27.77 18.80
CA THR A 75 -5.50 -27.76 18.21
C THR A 75 -5.92 -26.32 17.88
N ARG A 76 -5.72 -25.38 18.80
CA ARG A 76 -6.02 -23.96 18.60
C ARG A 76 -5.31 -23.40 17.37
N ARG A 77 -4.00 -23.64 17.24
CA ARG A 77 -3.23 -23.14 16.08
C ARG A 77 -3.63 -23.84 14.78
N ASN A 78 -3.98 -25.11 14.83
CA ASN A 78 -4.50 -25.83 13.67
C ASN A 78 -5.84 -25.27 13.19
N ASP A 79 -6.75 -24.96 14.11
CA ASP A 79 -8.04 -24.31 13.82
C ASP A 79 -7.84 -22.92 13.20
N LEU A 80 -6.93 -22.11 13.75
CA LEU A 80 -6.60 -20.80 13.20
C LEU A 80 -6.03 -20.91 11.79
N LYS A 81 -5.05 -21.79 11.58
CA LYS A 81 -4.46 -22.07 10.27
C LYS A 81 -5.51 -22.56 9.26
N ALA A 82 -6.42 -23.44 9.67
CA ALA A 82 -7.52 -23.90 8.81
C ALA A 82 -8.45 -22.76 8.40
N THR A 83 -8.77 -21.86 9.33
CA THR A 83 -9.58 -20.67 9.06
C THR A 83 -8.88 -19.72 8.10
N ILE A 84 -7.58 -19.50 8.25
CA ILE A 84 -6.78 -18.68 7.33
C ILE A 84 -6.76 -19.29 5.92
N ARG A 85 -6.62 -20.63 5.79
CA ARG A 85 -6.74 -21.30 4.48
C ARG A 85 -8.12 -21.09 3.85
N ASN A 86 -9.18 -21.17 4.64
CA ASN A 86 -10.54 -20.88 4.16
C ASN A 86 -10.67 -19.43 3.68
N MET A 87 -10.06 -18.47 4.39
CA MET A 87 -10.01 -17.07 3.96
C MET A 87 -9.27 -16.90 2.64
N ILE A 88 -8.11 -17.53 2.47
CA ILE A 88 -7.32 -17.49 1.23
C ILE A 88 -8.16 -18.04 0.07
N ALA A 89 -8.82 -19.19 0.27
CA ALA A 89 -9.67 -19.81 -0.75
C ALA A 89 -10.92 -18.97 -1.09
N ALA A 90 -11.53 -18.34 -0.08
CA ALA A 90 -12.68 -17.46 -0.27
C ALA A 90 -12.30 -16.14 -0.97
N ALA A 91 -11.14 -15.57 -0.64
CA ALA A 91 -10.65 -14.33 -1.20
C ALA A 91 -10.47 -14.44 -2.73
N ALA A 92 -9.85 -15.53 -3.18
CA ALA A 92 -9.66 -15.84 -4.60
C ALA A 92 -10.98 -15.90 -5.39
N LYS A 93 -12.07 -16.34 -4.76
CA LYS A 93 -13.41 -16.42 -5.39
C LYS A 93 -14.19 -15.10 -5.30
N GLY A 94 -13.99 -14.34 -4.23
CA GLY A 94 -14.75 -13.12 -3.93
C GLY A 94 -14.19 -11.84 -4.54
N GLY A 95 -13.03 -11.91 -5.23
CA GLY A 95 -12.32 -10.74 -5.74
C GLY A 95 -11.62 -9.94 -4.64
N PHE A 96 -11.15 -10.63 -3.60
CA PHE A 96 -10.34 -10.04 -2.54
C PHE A 96 -8.90 -10.54 -2.65
N GLU A 97 -7.96 -9.72 -2.18
CA GLU A 97 -6.57 -10.11 -1.98
C GLU A 97 -6.27 -10.11 -0.48
N LEU A 98 -5.41 -11.02 -0.03
CA LEU A 98 -4.90 -11.02 1.33
C LEU A 98 -3.43 -10.62 1.31
N ALA A 99 -3.00 -9.83 2.28
CA ALA A 99 -1.62 -9.39 2.40
C ALA A 99 -1.15 -9.37 3.86
N THR A 100 0.16 -9.46 4.08
CA THR A 100 0.81 -9.36 5.38
C THR A 100 1.97 -8.37 5.32
N GLY A 101 2.40 -7.86 6.46
CA GLY A 101 3.46 -6.85 6.58
C GLY A 101 2.93 -5.44 6.87
N ASP A 102 3.83 -4.58 7.34
CA ASP A 102 3.50 -3.21 7.76
C ASP A 102 3.96 -2.17 6.75
N TYR A 103 5.22 -2.26 6.30
CA TYR A 103 5.84 -1.28 5.40
C TYR A 103 5.99 -1.78 3.95
N VAL A 104 6.23 -3.08 3.82
CA VAL A 104 6.24 -3.80 2.54
C VAL A 104 5.17 -4.85 2.65
N LEU A 105 4.14 -4.73 1.81
CA LEU A 105 3.04 -5.68 1.79
C LEU A 105 3.43 -6.88 0.91
N GLU A 106 3.28 -8.07 1.49
CA GLU A 106 3.49 -9.33 0.79
C GLU A 106 2.14 -10.05 0.63
N PRO A 107 1.86 -10.66 -0.53
CA PRO A 107 0.67 -11.47 -0.71
C PRO A 107 0.62 -12.62 0.31
N LEU A 108 -0.51 -12.75 1.01
CA LEU A 108 -0.76 -13.87 1.91
C LEU A 108 -1.36 -15.03 1.11
N THR A 109 -0.62 -16.12 1.00
CA THR A 109 -0.91 -17.27 0.13
C THR A 109 -0.75 -18.59 0.88
N LEU A 110 -1.17 -19.70 0.24
CA LEU A 110 -0.96 -21.04 0.80
C LEU A 110 0.54 -21.39 0.98
N ALA A 111 1.45 -20.68 0.31
CA ALA A 111 2.88 -20.92 0.42
C ALA A 111 3.51 -20.29 1.67
N ASN A 112 2.93 -19.21 2.21
CA ASN A 112 3.54 -18.44 3.31
C ASN A 112 2.64 -18.25 4.55
N TYR A 113 1.35 -18.60 4.50
CA TYR A 113 0.43 -18.38 5.63
C TYR A 113 0.84 -19.06 6.94
N GLU A 114 1.64 -20.12 6.87
CA GLU A 114 2.14 -20.82 8.05
C GLU A 114 3.18 -20.03 8.86
N ALA A 115 3.83 -19.06 8.22
CA ALA A 115 4.80 -18.17 8.84
C ALA A 115 4.15 -16.99 9.57
N LEU A 116 2.82 -16.84 9.52
CA LEU A 116 2.12 -15.78 10.24
C LEU A 116 2.38 -15.89 11.75
N PRO A 117 2.75 -14.77 12.41
CA PRO A 117 2.98 -14.77 13.84
C PRO A 117 1.66 -14.96 14.59
N PHE A 118 1.67 -15.85 15.58
CA PHE A 118 0.59 -16.02 16.54
C PHE A 118 1.00 -15.44 17.89
N ASN A 119 0.20 -14.51 18.38
CA ASN A 119 0.42 -13.82 19.64
C ASN A 119 -0.75 -14.08 20.58
N GLY A 120 -0.51 -14.02 21.89
CA GLY A 120 -1.59 -13.97 22.87
C GLY A 120 -2.33 -12.63 22.83
N ASP A 121 -3.53 -12.58 23.41
CA ASP A 121 -4.27 -11.33 23.64
C ASP A 121 -4.33 -10.92 25.13
N GLY A 122 -3.50 -11.57 25.96
CA GLY A 122 -3.47 -11.41 27.41
C GLY A 122 -4.38 -12.38 28.16
N ARG A 123 -5.31 -13.07 27.48
CA ARG A 123 -6.13 -14.12 28.08
C ARG A 123 -5.44 -15.48 27.99
N PRO A 124 -5.59 -16.35 29.01
CA PRO A 124 -5.20 -17.74 28.90
C PRO A 124 -5.86 -18.41 27.69
N ASP A 125 -5.16 -19.39 27.13
CA ASP A 125 -5.65 -20.22 26.04
C ASP A 125 -6.08 -19.46 24.78
N THR A 126 -5.59 -18.25 24.56
CA THR A 126 -5.95 -17.44 23.38
C THR A 126 -4.75 -17.18 22.50
N ASP A 127 -4.89 -17.46 21.21
CA ASP A 127 -3.95 -17.06 20.16
C ASP A 127 -4.71 -16.20 19.13
N GLN A 128 -4.00 -15.22 18.58
CA GLN A 128 -4.49 -14.34 17.53
C GLN A 128 -3.40 -14.02 16.51
N THR A 129 -3.83 -13.73 15.29
CA THR A 129 -2.97 -13.20 14.23
C THR A 129 -3.70 -12.11 13.44
N TYR A 130 -2.93 -11.30 12.74
CA TYR A 130 -3.40 -10.14 12.00
C TYR A 130 -2.85 -10.18 10.59
N PHE A 131 -3.67 -9.78 9.63
CA PHE A 131 -3.28 -9.57 8.25
C PHE A 131 -4.30 -8.66 7.57
N LEU A 132 -4.02 -8.27 6.34
CA LEU A 132 -4.83 -7.34 5.57
C LEU A 132 -5.75 -8.10 4.63
N VAL A 133 -6.99 -7.62 4.53
CA VAL A 133 -7.91 -7.95 3.44
C VAL A 133 -8.02 -6.73 2.57
N LYS A 134 -7.82 -6.90 1.26
CA LYS A 134 -7.87 -5.85 0.26
C LYS A 134 -8.99 -6.11 -0.73
N LEU A 135 -9.74 -5.06 -1.05
CA LEU A 135 -10.76 -5.05 -2.09
C LEU A 135 -10.36 -4.05 -3.16
N LYS A 136 -10.22 -4.51 -4.41
CA LYS A 136 -9.91 -3.62 -5.54
C LYS A 136 -11.05 -2.62 -5.74
N LEU A 137 -10.70 -1.33 -5.78
CA LEU A 137 -11.67 -0.27 -6.01
C LEU A 137 -11.95 -0.12 -7.51
N ALA A 138 -13.23 -0.03 -7.85
CA ALA A 138 -13.70 0.22 -9.20
C ALA A 138 -14.25 1.66 -9.31
N PRO A 139 -14.23 2.28 -10.50
CA PRO A 139 -14.84 3.59 -10.72
C PRO A 139 -16.29 3.63 -10.23
N GLY A 140 -16.66 4.70 -9.50
CA GLY A 140 -17.99 4.87 -8.92
C GLY A 140 -18.27 4.05 -7.65
N MET A 141 -17.33 3.22 -7.18
CA MET A 141 -17.47 2.52 -5.91
C MET A 141 -17.35 3.50 -4.74
N THR A 142 -18.33 3.46 -3.83
CA THR A 142 -18.29 4.24 -2.59
C THR A 142 -17.58 3.48 -1.48
N LEU A 143 -17.05 4.20 -0.48
CA LEU A 143 -16.48 3.55 0.71
C LEU A 143 -17.49 2.72 1.50
N LYS A 144 -18.77 3.12 1.48
CA LYS A 144 -19.83 2.35 2.13
C LYS A 144 -19.97 1.00 1.44
N LEU A 145 -20.08 0.99 0.11
CA LEU A 145 -20.17 -0.25 -0.66
C LEU A 145 -18.94 -1.14 -0.44
N ALA A 146 -17.74 -0.55 -0.44
CA ALA A 146 -16.51 -1.28 -0.15
C ALA A 146 -16.55 -1.94 1.25
N ARG A 147 -16.94 -1.17 2.28
CA ARG A 147 -17.10 -1.69 3.65
C ARG A 147 -18.12 -2.82 3.72
N ASP A 148 -19.31 -2.63 3.15
CA ASP A 148 -20.38 -3.63 3.17
C ASP A 148 -19.92 -4.94 2.51
N ARG A 149 -19.16 -4.87 1.41
CA ARG A 149 -18.59 -6.06 0.75
C ARG A 149 -17.54 -6.75 1.60
N MET A 150 -16.66 -5.99 2.26
CA MET A 150 -15.63 -6.57 3.12
C MET A 150 -16.22 -7.21 4.39
N ASP A 151 -17.25 -6.58 4.98
CA ASP A 151 -17.97 -7.14 6.13
C ASP A 151 -18.73 -8.42 5.74
N ALA A 152 -19.35 -8.44 4.54
CA ALA A 152 -20.00 -9.64 4.01
C ALA A 152 -18.98 -10.76 3.77
N PHE A 153 -17.79 -10.44 3.25
CA PHE A 153 -16.70 -11.40 3.09
C PHE A 153 -16.28 -12.01 4.42
N ILE A 154 -15.99 -11.18 5.44
CA ILE A 154 -15.59 -11.68 6.78
C ILE A 154 -16.67 -12.62 7.36
N LYS A 155 -17.94 -12.25 7.24
CA LYS A 155 -19.06 -13.04 7.77
C LYS A 155 -19.26 -14.37 7.03
N ALA A 156 -18.93 -14.43 5.74
CA ALA A 156 -19.14 -15.61 4.91
C ALA A 156 -18.00 -16.64 5.00
N VAL A 157 -16.85 -16.26 5.55
CA VAL A 157 -15.70 -17.15 5.70
C VAL A 157 -16.05 -18.30 6.66
N PRO A 158 -15.91 -19.56 6.23
CA PRO A 158 -16.03 -20.70 7.14
C PRO A 158 -14.91 -20.70 8.18
N THR A 159 -15.27 -20.70 9.46
CA THR A 159 -14.34 -20.84 10.59
C THR A 159 -14.16 -22.30 10.99
N ALA A 160 -13.00 -22.64 11.54
CA ALA A 160 -12.71 -23.96 12.09
C ALA A 160 -12.66 -23.91 13.62
N GLY A 161 -13.21 -24.94 14.28
CA GLY A 161 -13.24 -25.04 15.75
C GLY A 161 -13.86 -23.80 16.41
N ARG A 162 -13.13 -23.21 17.36
CA ARG A 162 -13.56 -21.99 18.10
C ARG A 162 -12.94 -20.70 17.57
N SER A 163 -12.45 -20.72 16.34
CA SER A 163 -11.88 -19.52 15.73
C SER A 163 -12.95 -18.50 15.36
N VAL A 164 -12.58 -17.23 15.43
CA VAL A 164 -13.42 -16.09 15.07
C VAL A 164 -12.60 -15.13 14.22
N VAL A 165 -13.19 -14.68 13.13
CA VAL A 165 -12.65 -13.61 12.28
C VAL A 165 -13.37 -12.31 12.63
N ARG A 166 -12.62 -11.25 12.90
CA ARG A 166 -13.19 -9.92 13.14
C ARG A 166 -12.42 -8.86 12.35
N ASN A 167 -13.14 -7.81 11.98
CA ASN A 167 -12.47 -6.58 11.59
C ASN A 167 -11.79 -5.97 12.83
N HIS A 168 -10.50 -5.66 12.72
CA HIS A 168 -9.72 -5.10 13.81
C HIS A 168 -9.65 -3.57 13.75
N GLU A 169 -9.54 -3.01 12.55
CA GLU A 169 -9.29 -1.58 12.35
C GLU A 169 -10.27 -0.94 11.36
N GLY A 170 -10.29 0.39 11.33
CA GLY A 170 -11.08 1.13 10.36
C GLY A 170 -10.63 0.85 8.93
N LEU A 171 -11.59 0.89 8.00
CA LEU A 171 -11.30 0.83 6.57
C LEU A 171 -10.36 1.97 6.15
N THR A 172 -9.29 1.58 5.48
CA THR A 172 -8.25 2.44 4.94
C THR A 172 -8.16 2.27 3.42
N LEU A 173 -7.36 3.11 2.76
CA LEU A 173 -7.13 3.06 1.32
C LEU A 173 -5.70 2.64 1.02
N SER A 174 -5.41 2.16 -0.18
CA SER A 174 -4.05 1.85 -0.58
C SER A 174 -3.76 2.18 -2.04
N VAL A 175 -2.50 2.55 -2.30
CA VAL A 175 -1.97 2.81 -3.63
C VAL A 175 -0.80 1.89 -3.89
N VAL A 176 -0.81 1.25 -5.06
CA VAL A 176 0.28 0.42 -5.55
C VAL A 176 1.31 1.29 -6.26
N ASN A 177 2.57 1.17 -5.86
CA ASN A 177 3.72 1.87 -6.45
C ASN A 177 3.46 3.37 -6.68
N PRO A 178 3.33 4.18 -5.62
CA PRO A 178 3.01 5.60 -5.75
C PRO A 178 4.09 6.40 -6.52
N ASP A 179 5.34 5.94 -6.51
CA ASP A 179 6.45 6.62 -7.20
C ASP A 179 6.31 6.60 -8.74
N GLN A 180 5.51 5.71 -9.30
CA GLN A 180 5.22 5.73 -10.75
C GLN A 180 4.53 7.04 -11.20
N TYR A 181 3.85 7.73 -10.26
CA TYR A 181 3.15 8.99 -10.54
C TYR A 181 4.05 10.22 -10.40
N ARG A 182 5.33 10.04 -10.03
CA ARG A 182 6.27 11.13 -9.80
C ARG A 182 6.36 12.11 -10.98
N GLY A 183 6.45 11.60 -12.20
CA GLY A 183 6.53 12.43 -13.41
C GLY A 183 5.32 13.37 -13.55
N GLN A 184 4.11 12.84 -13.38
CA GLN A 184 2.87 13.61 -13.45
C GLN A 184 2.79 14.68 -12.35
N ILE A 185 3.27 14.36 -11.14
CA ILE A 185 3.31 15.33 -10.03
C ILE A 185 4.31 16.46 -10.35
N ILE A 186 5.48 16.14 -10.91
CA ILE A 186 6.47 17.14 -11.33
C ILE A 186 5.90 18.05 -12.43
N GLU A 187 5.16 17.51 -13.39
CA GLU A 187 4.49 18.30 -14.43
C GLU A 187 3.49 19.28 -13.83
N LEU A 188 2.68 18.84 -12.86
CA LEU A 188 1.75 19.72 -12.14
C LEU A 188 2.50 20.84 -11.39
N ILE A 189 3.61 20.52 -10.73
CA ILE A 189 4.43 21.51 -10.00
C ILE A 189 5.05 22.52 -10.97
N ALA A 190 5.58 22.04 -12.10
CA ALA A 190 6.18 22.90 -13.12
C ALA A 190 5.15 23.85 -13.74
N ALA A 191 3.94 23.35 -14.03
CA ALA A 191 2.85 24.16 -14.57
C ALA A 191 2.40 25.25 -13.59
N ASP A 192 2.22 24.90 -12.31
CA ASP A 192 1.87 25.86 -11.25
C ASP A 192 2.96 26.92 -11.07
N ALA A 193 4.23 26.51 -11.00
CA ALA A 193 5.34 27.43 -10.82
C ALA A 193 5.55 28.37 -12.02
N ALA A 194 5.39 27.86 -13.24
CA ALA A 194 5.43 28.69 -14.46
C ALA A 194 4.29 29.71 -14.49
N MET A 195 3.07 29.30 -14.12
CA MET A 195 1.93 30.20 -13.99
C MET A 195 2.18 31.27 -12.95
N ALA A 196 2.74 30.91 -11.79
CA ALA A 196 3.07 31.85 -10.73
C ALA A 196 4.15 32.84 -11.18
N ALA A 197 5.24 32.38 -11.79
CA ALA A 197 6.32 33.22 -12.30
C ALA A 197 5.83 34.21 -13.38
N GLY A 198 4.92 33.79 -14.26
CA GLY A 198 4.33 34.64 -15.29
C GLY A 198 3.51 35.82 -14.75
N LYS A 199 3.12 35.80 -13.47
CA LYS A 199 2.44 36.93 -12.80
C LYS A 199 3.41 38.00 -12.28
N PHE A 200 4.71 37.70 -12.22
CA PHE A 200 5.75 38.65 -11.82
C PHE A 200 6.40 39.27 -13.07
N ALA A 201 6.99 40.46 -12.92
CA ALA A 201 7.58 41.20 -14.03
C ALA A 201 8.57 40.35 -14.86
N GLY A 202 8.65 40.64 -16.16
CA GLY A 202 9.45 39.89 -17.13
C GLY A 202 10.89 39.66 -16.68
N GLY A 203 11.37 38.43 -16.87
CA GLY A 203 12.71 37.99 -16.43
C GLY A 203 12.72 37.21 -15.11
N SER A 204 11.57 36.86 -14.54
CA SER A 204 11.50 36.00 -13.35
C SER A 204 11.71 34.51 -13.73
N GLY A 205 12.53 33.80 -12.95
CA GLY A 205 12.72 32.35 -13.01
C GLY A 205 12.25 31.67 -11.73
N VAL A 206 12.20 30.33 -11.76
CA VAL A 206 11.78 29.50 -10.64
C VAL A 206 12.92 28.57 -10.24
N ASP A 207 13.21 28.51 -8.95
CA ASP A 207 14.01 27.44 -8.35
C ASP A 207 13.11 26.52 -7.55
N VAL A 208 13.11 25.23 -7.89
CA VAL A 208 12.27 24.20 -7.27
C VAL A 208 13.15 23.25 -6.45
N SER A 209 12.71 22.92 -5.25
CA SER A 209 13.37 21.99 -4.32
C SER A 209 12.42 20.89 -3.87
N GLY A 210 12.96 19.77 -3.36
CA GLY A 210 12.17 18.64 -2.87
C GLY A 210 11.65 17.68 -3.95
N LEU A 211 12.07 17.87 -5.21
CA LEU A 211 11.74 16.99 -6.34
C LEU A 211 12.50 15.66 -6.33
N ASP A 212 13.43 15.47 -5.38
CA ASP A 212 14.24 14.28 -5.13
C ASP A 212 13.65 13.37 -4.04
N ARG A 213 12.66 13.86 -3.29
CA ARG A 213 12.05 13.14 -2.15
C ARG A 213 11.02 12.11 -2.62
N PRO A 214 10.69 11.07 -1.82
CA PRO A 214 9.68 10.08 -2.20
C PRO A 214 8.30 10.70 -2.43
N VAL A 215 7.46 10.03 -3.23
CA VAL A 215 6.05 10.43 -3.34
C VAL A 215 5.34 10.18 -2.01
N GLU A 216 4.74 11.23 -1.47
CA GLU A 216 3.89 11.18 -0.29
C GLU A 216 2.41 11.12 -0.69
N TRP A 217 1.57 10.73 0.26
CA TRP A 217 0.14 10.59 0.04
C TRP A 217 -0.66 11.13 1.21
N ALA A 218 -1.87 11.60 0.90
CA ALA A 218 -2.86 11.96 1.87
C ALA A 218 -4.24 11.46 1.42
N ARG A 219 -5.11 11.17 2.38
CA ARG A 219 -6.50 10.89 2.05
C ARG A 219 -7.17 12.16 1.51
N ALA A 220 -7.84 12.04 0.36
CA ALA A 220 -8.62 13.13 -0.21
C ALA A 220 -10.07 13.07 0.31
N GLU A 221 -10.95 12.44 -0.45
CA GLU A 221 -12.37 12.27 -0.16
C GLU A 221 -12.83 10.90 -0.66
N GLU A 222 -13.82 10.30 -0.01
CA GLU A 222 -14.32 8.96 -0.39
C GLU A 222 -13.19 7.95 -0.65
N THR A 223 -13.12 7.40 -1.86
CA THR A 223 -12.13 6.45 -2.37
C THR A 223 -10.90 7.12 -3.00
N ASN A 224 -10.81 8.45 -2.96
CA ASN A 224 -9.72 9.21 -3.56
C ASN A 224 -8.59 9.52 -2.56
N VAL A 225 -7.40 9.63 -3.12
CA VAL A 225 -6.17 10.02 -2.45
C VAL A 225 -5.50 11.15 -3.24
N PHE A 226 -4.76 11.97 -2.50
CA PHE A 226 -3.81 12.92 -3.06
C PHE A 226 -2.43 12.28 -3.01
N LEU A 227 -1.73 12.30 -4.14
CA LEU A 227 -0.30 12.01 -4.23
C LEU A 227 0.45 13.31 -4.46
N TYR A 228 1.56 13.52 -3.76
CA TYR A 228 2.31 14.75 -3.86
C TYR A 228 3.79 14.54 -3.60
N LEU A 229 4.59 15.51 -4.03
CA LEU A 229 5.98 15.66 -3.59
C LEU A 229 6.02 16.78 -2.54
N PRO A 230 6.80 16.64 -1.47
CA PRO A 230 7.03 17.72 -0.49
C PRO A 230 7.95 18.79 -1.09
N ALA A 231 7.52 19.36 -2.22
CA ALA A 231 8.26 20.31 -3.02
C ALA A 231 7.91 21.75 -2.63
N SER A 232 8.88 22.64 -2.77
CA SER A 232 8.69 24.07 -2.62
C SER A 232 9.44 24.82 -3.72
N TYR A 233 8.94 25.98 -4.12
CA TYR A 233 9.60 26.80 -5.11
C TYR A 233 9.65 28.27 -4.71
N VAL A 234 10.70 28.95 -5.17
CA VAL A 234 10.90 30.39 -4.99
C VAL A 234 11.01 31.04 -6.35
N ILE A 235 10.28 32.15 -6.54
CA ILE A 235 10.35 32.97 -7.74
C ILE A 235 11.45 34.01 -7.53
N ARG A 236 12.43 34.05 -8.43
CA ARG A 236 13.56 34.99 -8.37
C ARG A 236 13.70 35.72 -9.69
N LYS A 237 14.09 36.99 -9.63
CA LYS A 237 14.50 37.73 -10.82
C LYS A 237 15.80 37.12 -11.36
N ARG A 238 15.84 36.82 -12.66
CA ARG A 238 17.06 36.43 -13.38
C ARG A 238 17.74 37.63 -14.01
#